data_AF-A0A2U2YY24-F1
#
_entry.id   AF-A0A2U2YY24-F1
#
_cell.length_a   1.000
_cell.length_b   1.000
_cell.length_c   1.000
_cell.angle_alpha   90.00
_cell.angle_beta   90.00
_cell.angle_gamma   90.00
#
_symmetry.space_group_name_H-M   'P 1'
#
loop_
_entity.id
_entity.type
_entity.pdbx_description
1 polymer ?
#
loop_
_entity_poly.entity_id
_entity_poly.type
_entity_poly.pdbx_seq_one_letter_code
_entity_poly.pdbx_strand_id
1 'polypeptide(L)' 'ECLHVAVHDSSTALPSQRAASSDRIGGRGMLLVDALTDGWEAHPCPHGKTVTACFRPPTETQEGTVTLADGAG' A
#
# COMPACT_ATOMS: atom_id res chain seq x y z
N GLU A 1 16.29 -2.15 -0.46
CA GLU A 1 15.71 -2.43 -1.79
C GLU A 1 14.20 -2.23 -1.75
N CYS A 2 13.55 -1.99 -2.89
CA CYS A 2 12.10 -1.73 -2.95
C CYS A 2 11.46 -2.46 -4.14
N LEU A 3 10.36 -3.16 -3.89
CA LEU A 3 9.48 -3.71 -4.92
C LEU A 3 8.64 -2.58 -5.51
N HIS A 4 8.82 -2.31 -6.81
CA HIS A 4 8.01 -1.35 -7.54
C HIS A 4 6.89 -2.07 -8.30
N VAL A 5 5.66 -1.65 -8.06
CA VAL A 5 4.48 -2.13 -8.79
C VAL A 5 3.93 -0.97 -9.62
N ALA A 6 3.79 -1.18 -10.94
CA ALA A 6 3.24 -0.20 -11.85
C ALA A 6 1.95 -0.71 -12.49
N VAL A 7 0.91 0.12 -12.49
CA VAL A 7 -0.38 -0.17 -13.14
C VAL A 7 -0.63 0.92 -14.18
N HIS A 8 -0.79 0.49 -15.44
CA HIS A 8 -1.22 1.37 -16.52
C HIS A 8 -2.70 1.10 -16.84
N ASP A 9 -3.46 2.18 -17.00
CA ASP A 9 -4.83 2.13 -17.50
C ASP A 9 -5.09 3.30 -18.47
N SER A 10 -6.17 3.20 -19.25
CA SER A 10 -6.50 4.18 -20.30
C SER A 10 -7.26 5.42 -19.81
N SER A 11 -7.62 5.49 -18.53
CA SER A 11 -8.30 6.64 -17.96
C SER A 11 -7.31 7.77 -17.68
N THR A 12 -7.65 8.97 -18.15
CA THR A 12 -6.88 10.20 -17.93
C THR A 12 -7.16 10.82 -16.56
N ALA A 13 -8.17 10.36 -15.84
CA ALA A 13 -8.45 10.81 -14.48
C ALA A 13 -7.42 10.24 -13.52
N LEU A 14 -6.60 11.11 -12.91
CA LEU A 14 -5.66 10.71 -11.88
C LEU A 14 -6.39 10.19 -10.64
N PRO A 15 -5.82 9.19 -9.94
CA PRO A 15 -6.41 8.68 -8.72
C PRO A 15 -6.50 9.79 -7.67
N SER A 16 -7.64 9.85 -6.99
CA SER A 16 -7.85 10.70 -5.81
C SER A 16 -8.34 9.84 -4.66
N GLN A 17 -7.86 10.13 -3.45
CA GLN A 17 -8.46 9.57 -2.25
C GLN A 17 -9.90 10.09 -2.13
N ARG A 18 -10.82 9.18 -1.83
CA ARG A 18 -12.24 9.50 -1.65
C ARG A 18 -12.60 9.40 -0.18
N ALA A 19 -13.45 10.32 0.29
CA ALA A 19 -14.02 10.24 1.62
C ALA A 19 -14.74 8.90 1.83
N ALA A 20 -14.52 8.29 3.00
CA ALA A 20 -15.24 7.09 3.40
C ALA A 20 -16.74 7.40 3.53
N SER A 21 -17.57 6.47 3.07
CA SER A 21 -19.02 6.58 3.22
C SER A 21 -19.62 5.20 3.48
N SER A 22 -20.61 5.14 4.36
CA SER A 22 -21.29 3.90 4.74
C SER A 22 -22.26 3.40 3.66
N ASP A 23 -22.60 4.23 2.68
CA ASP A 23 -23.51 3.91 1.57
C ASP A 23 -22.81 3.27 0.36
N ARG A 24 -21.48 3.13 0.39
CA ARG A 24 -20.66 2.68 -0.74
C ARG A 24 -19.75 1.51 -0.34
N ILE A 25 -19.87 0.42 -1.09
CA ILE A 25 -19.04 -0.77 -0.90
C ILE A 25 -17.56 -0.49 -1.27
N GLY A 26 -17.28 0.44 -2.18
CA GLY A 26 -15.93 0.75 -2.69
C GLY A 26 -15.38 2.13 -2.28
N GLY A 27 -14.28 2.54 -2.93
CA GLY A 27 -13.68 3.88 -2.78
C GLY A 27 -12.52 3.99 -1.79
N ARG A 28 -12.07 2.87 -1.20
CA ARG A 28 -10.96 2.83 -0.24
C ARG A 28 -9.61 2.48 -0.87
N GLY A 29 -9.56 2.21 -2.17
CA GLY A 29 -8.34 1.75 -2.84
C GLY A 29 -7.15 2.68 -2.62
N MET A 30 -7.31 3.97 -2.89
CA MET A 30 -6.23 4.94 -2.71
C MET A 30 -5.86 5.19 -1.25
N LEU A 31 -6.82 5.09 -0.33
CA LEU A 31 -6.52 5.12 1.11
C LEU A 31 -5.61 3.94 1.50
N LEU A 32 -5.90 2.74 0.98
CA LEU A 32 -5.10 1.55 1.27
C LEU A 32 -3.71 1.62 0.63
N VAL A 33 -3.61 2.10 -0.62
CA VAL A 33 -2.30 2.30 -1.28
C VAL A 33 -1.45 3.24 -0.46
N ASP A 34 -1.99 4.39 -0.07
CA ASP A 34 -1.29 5.41 0.72
C ASP A 34 -0.80 4.87 2.08
N ALA A 35 -1.60 4.02 2.73
CA ALA A 35 -1.25 3.43 4.02
C ALA A 35 -0.20 2.31 3.96
N LEU A 36 -0.09 1.61 2.83
CA LEU A 36 0.71 0.38 2.70
C LEU A 36 2.02 0.58 1.95
N THR A 37 2.14 1.62 1.14
CA THR A 37 3.32 1.88 0.33
C THR A 37 4.29 2.81 1.04
N ASP A 38 5.59 2.68 0.76
CA ASP A 38 6.60 3.65 1.18
C ASP A 38 6.55 4.95 0.37
N GLY A 39 5.92 4.91 -0.80
CA GLY A 39 5.72 6.05 -1.67
C GLY A 39 5.05 5.62 -2.97
N TRP A 40 4.16 6.46 -3.47
CA TRP A 40 3.48 6.23 -4.73
C TRP A 40 3.34 7.52 -5.52
N GLU A 41 3.21 7.38 -6.84
CA GLU A 41 3.07 8.47 -7.78
C GLU A 41 2.08 8.09 -8.90
N ALA A 42 1.45 9.09 -9.50
CA ALA A 42 0.62 8.92 -10.68
C ALA A 42 1.08 9.86 -11.78
N HIS A 43 1.50 9.29 -12.90
CA HIS A 43 1.97 10.01 -14.07
C HIS A 43 0.96 9.90 -15.20
N PRO A 44 0.36 11.01 -15.68
CA PRO A 44 -0.43 11.00 -16.89
C PRO A 44 0.46 10.70 -18.11
N CYS A 45 -0.08 10.00 -19.10
CA CYS A 45 0.60 9.73 -20.35
C CYS A 45 -0.38 9.91 -21.53
N PRO A 46 0.10 9.96 -22.79
CA PRO A 46 -0.77 10.21 -23.94
C PRO A 46 -1.96 9.25 -24.08
N HIS A 47 -1.86 8.05 -23.51
CA HIS A 47 -2.88 6.99 -23.60
C HIS A 47 -3.55 6.65 -22.27
N GLY A 48 -3.46 7.53 -21.26
CA GLY A 48 -4.10 7.33 -19.97
C GLY A 48 -3.18 7.77 -18.83
N LYS A 49 -2.88 6.86 -17.90
CA LYS A 49 -1.97 7.12 -16.79
C LYS A 49 -1.23 5.87 -16.34
N THR A 50 -0.15 6.06 -15.62
CA THR A 50 0.55 5.00 -14.89
C THR A 50 0.65 5.39 -13.42
N VAL A 51 0.26 4.48 -12.54
CA VAL A 51 0.43 4.61 -11.09
C VAL A 51 1.55 3.67 -10.66
N THR A 52 2.55 4.17 -9.95
CA THR A 52 3.67 3.39 -9.44
C THR A 52 3.67 3.45 -7.91
N ALA A 53 3.89 2.32 -7.25
CA ALA A 53 3.99 2.22 -5.78
C ALA A 53 5.26 1.42 -5.39
N CYS A 54 5.90 1.84 -4.31
CA CYS A 54 7.11 1.24 -3.75
C CYS A 54 6.79 0.51 -2.42
N PHE A 55 7.23 -0.74 -2.29
CA PHE A 55 7.12 -1.52 -1.06
C PHE A 55 8.49 -2.05 -0.63
N ARG A 56 8.95 -1.62 0.54
CA ARG A 56 10.14 -2.12 1.19
C ARG A 56 9.75 -3.28 2.12
N PRO A 57 10.50 -4.39 2.11
CA PRO A 57 10.29 -5.42 3.10
C PRO A 57 10.52 -4.82 4.50
N PRO A 58 9.77 -5.29 5.52
CA PRO A 58 10.12 -4.95 6.89
C PRO A 58 11.56 -5.40 7.14
N THR A 59 12.37 -4.54 7.75
CA THR A 59 13.63 -4.99 8.34
C THR A 59 13.30 -6.08 9.35
N GLU A 60 13.89 -7.27 9.22
CA GLU A 60 13.72 -8.37 10.17
C GLU A 60 13.84 -7.82 11.59
N THR A 61 12.70 -7.74 12.27
CA THR A 61 12.71 -7.54 13.71
C THR A 61 13.14 -8.88 14.25
N GLN A 62 14.38 -8.97 14.73
CA GLN A 62 14.93 -10.16 15.35
C GLN A 62 13.89 -10.74 16.32
N GLU A 63 13.33 -11.90 15.97
CA GLU A 63 12.30 -12.57 16.75
C GLU A 63 12.81 -12.75 18.18
N GLY A 64 12.20 -12.01 19.11
CA GLY A 64 12.46 -12.18 20.52
C GLY A 64 12.17 -13.63 20.88
N THR A 65 13.22 -14.36 21.28
CA THR A 65 13.09 -15.67 21.91
C THR A 65 12.15 -15.53 23.10
N VAL A 66 10.91 -16.02 22.96
CA VAL A 66 10.00 -16.18 24.10
C VAL A 66 10.54 -17.34 24.92
N THR A 67 11.32 -17.05 25.94
CA THR A 67 11.63 -18.03 26.98
C THR A 67 10.34 -18.26 27.78
N LEU A 68 9.66 -19.37 27.53
CA LEU A 68 8.61 -19.85 28.42
C LEU A 68 9.29 -20.20 29.75
N ALA A 69 9.15 -19.32 30.74
CA ALA A 69 9.49 -19.65 32.11
C ALA A 69 8.54 -20.74 32.58
N ASP A 70 9.09 -21.93 32.81
CA ASP A 70 8.38 -23.06 33.40
C ASP A 70 7.97 -22.67 34.82
N GLY A 71 6.66 -22.56 35.03
CA GLY A 71 6.08 -22.25 36.33
C GLY A 71 6.10 -23.48 37.23
N ALA A 72 7.16 -23.63 38.01
CA ALA A 72 7.15 -24.50 39.19
C ALA A 72 6.59 -23.71 40.39
N GLY A 73 5.55 -24.26 41.04
CA GLY A 73 5.01 -23.77 42.30
C GLY A 73 3.53 -24.05 42.49
#